data_AF-A0A9W9YDH4-F1
#
_entry.id   AF-A0A9W9YDH4-F1
#
_cell.length_a   1.000
_cell.length_b   1.000
_cell.length_c   1.000
_cell.angle_alpha   90.00
_cell.angle_beta   90.00
_cell.angle_gamma   90.00
#
_symmetry.space_group_name_H-M   'P 1'
#
loop_
_entity.id
_entity.type
_entity.pdbx_description
1 polymer ?
#
loop_
_entity_poly.entity_id
_entity_poly.type
_entity_poly.pdbx_seq_one_letter_code
_entity_poly.pdbx_strand_id
1 'polypeptide(L)'
;MRTSHRYTTCLFVFIFFIFIIVSYHYLNTKYAVEMQGRVQVAQEKVRSLLSDLRLDDNFIPGGIQSGNPTPLKNVLKKALRGEDINVLVIGGSHSAGGKLGLDENSLDGLYFKVFTRWWNNNIGKATKSFIKEIPLAIGGTGSYFFAFCYKTFIAVGQKIDLVLIEISANDMIYGTSKPLEQLTRQILAYPSAPAVLYINLLSGLGVNPNTKRIHNPLCINLETFGQAELARHYGITSFSLREIFCRKEKGEWRVVFKNMTGSDGSHISLKANAQVAMMMIKYVRSVFNEVVNDVTKVPLDTVDQVGGNGSSQLLKFLLIESETLKKPLCWTGKEPNVFKNLHQPNLQIEVINNINFSPCFQVSGQTVNVKLAKDHRTDSHGGWCAWTSLSFLQLRIYVPLISDDSSFHKRSVTVLARHEKGEAAAIWLDSKKNTITIKSDSNYNVDRYYTIATRVDPGYHTITVRTVREGMFMVAAVFVGAPDFQAVPDIADQNSSMWQGSGPNYAEIFKRS
;
A
#
# COMPACT_ATOMS: atom_id res chain seq x y z
N MET A 1 35.05 63.26 14.32
CA MET A 1 34.06 63.00 13.25
C MET A 1 34.03 61.56 12.72
N ARG A 2 35.12 60.77 12.72
CA ARG A 2 35.10 59.37 12.22
C ARG A 2 34.34 58.34 13.07
N THR A 3 34.17 58.57 14.37
CA THR A 3 33.44 57.66 15.28
C THR A 3 31.93 57.74 15.10
N SER A 4 31.37 58.94 14.90
CA SER A 4 29.93 59.15 14.68
C SER A 4 29.39 58.40 13.46
N HIS A 5 30.15 58.37 12.35
CA HIS A 5 29.71 57.72 11.11
C HIS A 5 29.55 56.19 11.25
N ARG A 6 30.42 55.53 12.03
CA ARG A 6 30.34 54.07 12.27
C ARG A 6 29.11 53.66 13.07
N TYR A 7 28.72 54.46 14.07
CA TYR A 7 27.50 54.21 14.85
C TYR A 7 26.24 54.40 13.99
N THR A 8 26.23 55.40 13.11
CA THR A 8 25.09 55.63 12.19
C THR A 8 24.95 54.49 11.18
N THR A 9 26.05 53.98 10.63
CA THR A 9 26.01 52.85 9.69
C THR A 9 25.58 51.55 10.37
N CYS A 10 26.08 51.25 11.58
CA CYS A 10 25.63 50.09 12.35
C CYS A 10 24.13 50.17 12.72
N LEU A 11 23.64 51.35 13.11
CA LEU A 11 22.23 51.54 13.41
C LEU A 11 21.35 51.36 12.17
N PHE A 12 21.78 51.85 11.01
CA PHE A 12 21.07 51.65 9.74
C PHE A 12 21.01 50.18 9.33
N VAL A 13 22.12 49.45 9.47
CA VAL A 13 22.16 48.00 9.19
C VAL A 13 21.23 47.25 10.15
N PHE A 14 21.24 47.60 11.43
CA PHE A 14 20.38 46.97 12.44
C PHE A 14 18.88 47.25 12.17
N ILE A 15 18.52 48.49 11.87
CA ILE A 15 17.15 48.87 11.50
C ILE A 15 16.72 48.19 10.20
N PHE A 16 17.61 48.07 9.21
CA PHE A 16 17.33 47.37 7.96
C PHE A 16 17.10 45.87 8.18
N PHE A 17 17.90 45.23 9.04
CA PHE A 17 17.68 43.83 9.44
C PHE A 17 16.34 43.65 10.18
N ILE A 18 16.02 44.55 11.12
CA ILE A 18 14.70 44.55 11.79
C ILE A 18 13.58 44.72 10.77
N PHE A 19 13.72 45.64 9.80
CA PHE A 19 12.72 45.87 8.77
C PHE A 19 12.53 44.66 7.87
N ILE A 20 13.61 43.95 7.50
CA ILE A 20 13.53 42.68 6.76
C ILE A 20 12.80 41.62 7.60
N ILE A 21 13.15 41.47 8.88
CA ILE A 21 12.54 40.48 9.78
C ILE A 21 11.04 40.79 9.97
N VAL A 22 10.68 42.04 10.22
CA VAL A 22 9.29 42.48 10.39
C VAL A 22 8.50 42.36 9.10
N SER A 23 9.09 42.72 7.95
CA SER A 23 8.44 42.57 6.64
C SER A 23 8.25 41.10 6.27
N TYR A 24 9.24 40.25 6.55
CA TYR A 24 9.18 38.80 6.38
C TYR A 24 8.08 38.18 7.26
N HIS A 25 8.00 38.57 8.54
CA HIS A 25 6.92 38.14 9.42
C HIS A 25 5.55 38.65 8.97
N TYR A 26 5.43 39.92 8.58
CA TYR A 26 4.18 40.49 8.11
C TYR A 26 3.66 39.79 6.85
N LEU A 27 4.56 39.51 5.88
CA LEU A 27 4.25 38.74 4.68
C LEU A 27 3.81 37.32 5.06
N ASN A 28 4.57 36.61 5.91
CA ASN A 28 4.22 35.25 6.34
C ASN A 28 2.87 35.19 7.05
N THR A 29 2.56 36.15 7.93
CA THR A 29 1.27 36.22 8.64
C THR A 29 0.13 36.51 7.67
N LYS A 30 0.30 37.45 6.73
CA LYS A 30 -0.71 37.75 5.71
C LYS A 30 -0.99 36.55 4.80
N TYR A 31 0.06 35.86 4.36
CA TYR A 31 -0.06 34.63 3.57
C TYR A 31 -0.74 33.51 4.35
N ALA A 32 -0.42 33.34 5.64
CA ALA A 32 -1.04 32.33 6.50
C ALA A 32 -2.54 32.58 6.72
N VAL A 33 -2.95 33.83 6.95
CA VAL A 33 -4.37 34.21 7.10
C VAL A 33 -5.13 34.00 5.79
N GLU A 34 -4.57 34.39 4.65
CA GLU A 34 -5.19 34.16 3.34
C GLU A 34 -5.31 32.65 3.04
N MET A 35 -4.31 31.84 3.42
CA MET A 35 -4.37 30.38 3.34
C MET A 35 -5.46 29.79 4.23
N GLN A 36 -5.56 30.22 5.49
CA GLN A 36 -6.63 29.78 6.41
C GLN A 36 -8.02 30.08 5.83
N GLY A 37 -8.23 31.29 5.31
CA GLY A 37 -9.48 31.66 4.65
C GLY A 37 -9.83 30.75 3.46
N ARG A 38 -8.85 30.44 2.59
CA ARG A 38 -9.06 29.52 1.46
C ARG A 38 -9.34 28.08 1.90
N VAL A 39 -8.65 27.59 2.94
CA VAL A 39 -8.90 26.26 3.52
C VAL A 39 -10.26 26.17 4.18
N GLN A 40 -10.77 27.28 4.73
CA GLN A 40 -12.10 27.35 5.32
C GLN A 40 -13.21 27.38 4.26
N VAL A 41 -13.05 28.14 3.17
CA VAL A 41 -13.98 28.07 2.02
C VAL A 41 -14.00 26.68 1.38
N ALA A 42 -12.85 26.01 1.34
CA ALA A 42 -12.75 24.61 0.89
C ALA A 42 -13.54 23.65 1.80
N GLN A 43 -13.59 23.92 3.11
CA GLN A 43 -14.36 23.14 4.09
C GLN A 43 -15.83 23.10 3.74
N GLU A 44 -16.40 24.27 3.42
CA GLU A 44 -17.82 24.41 3.11
C GLU A 44 -18.17 23.68 1.82
N LYS A 45 -17.30 23.75 0.79
CA LYS A 45 -17.49 23.01 -0.46
C LYS A 45 -17.42 21.50 -0.27
N VAL A 46 -16.47 21.00 0.54
CA VAL A 46 -16.41 19.57 0.87
C VAL A 46 -17.65 19.16 1.64
N ARG A 47 -18.11 19.96 2.62
CA ARG A 47 -19.34 19.69 3.38
C ARG A 47 -20.59 19.62 2.50
N SER A 48 -20.70 20.49 1.51
CA SER A 48 -21.78 20.46 0.51
C SER A 48 -21.78 19.16 -0.28
N LEU A 49 -20.62 18.73 -0.79
CA LEU A 49 -20.47 17.48 -1.55
C LEU A 49 -20.88 16.23 -0.71
N LEU A 50 -20.66 16.28 0.61
CA LEU A 50 -21.00 15.19 1.52
C LEU A 50 -22.49 15.08 1.79
N SER A 51 -23.16 16.22 1.89
CA SER A 51 -24.62 16.29 1.92
C SER A 51 -25.20 15.66 0.65
N ASP A 52 -24.62 15.94 -0.52
CA ASP A 52 -25.06 15.38 -1.81
C ASP A 52 -24.87 13.85 -1.86
N LEU A 53 -23.79 13.33 -1.27
CA LEU A 53 -23.51 11.90 -1.17
C LEU A 53 -24.24 11.19 -0.02
N ARG A 54 -24.97 11.92 0.82
CA ARG A 54 -25.63 11.44 2.05
C ARG A 54 -24.66 10.70 2.99
N LEU A 55 -23.42 11.18 3.08
CA LEU A 55 -22.44 10.65 4.02
C LEU A 55 -22.61 11.36 5.38
N ASP A 56 -22.60 10.59 6.46
CA ASP A 56 -22.75 11.13 7.81
C ASP A 56 -21.38 11.44 8.43
N ASP A 57 -21.16 12.73 8.70
CA ASP A 57 -19.94 13.29 9.29
C ASP A 57 -19.59 12.66 10.66
N ASN A 58 -20.58 12.11 11.36
CA ASN A 58 -20.43 11.51 12.68
C ASN A 58 -19.57 10.24 12.68
N PHE A 59 -19.48 9.53 11.54
CA PHE A 59 -18.67 8.31 11.46
C PHE A 59 -17.19 8.56 11.19
N ILE A 60 -16.81 9.76 10.75
CA ILE A 60 -15.44 10.09 10.35
C ILE A 60 -14.44 9.98 11.53
N PRO A 61 -14.73 10.49 12.75
CA PRO A 61 -13.78 10.40 13.86
C PRO A 61 -13.44 8.95 14.24
N GLY A 62 -14.41 8.04 14.21
CA GLY A 62 -14.21 6.63 14.58
C GLY A 62 -13.32 5.86 13.60
N GLY A 63 -13.29 6.27 12.34
CA GLY A 63 -12.46 5.66 11.30
C GLY A 63 -11.01 6.16 11.24
N ILE A 64 -10.60 7.14 12.05
CA ILE A 64 -9.25 7.71 12.00
C ILE A 64 -8.46 7.33 13.27
N GLN A 65 -7.48 6.46 13.12
CA GLN A 65 -6.49 6.19 14.15
C GLN A 65 -5.24 7.03 13.87
N SER A 66 -5.05 8.12 14.62
CA SER A 66 -3.91 9.03 14.44
C SER A 66 -2.61 8.40 14.95
N GLY A 67 -1.57 8.48 14.12
CA GLY A 67 -0.18 8.18 14.48
C GLY A 67 0.64 9.44 14.74
N ASN A 68 1.97 9.34 14.62
CA ASN A 68 2.89 10.45 14.71
C ASN A 68 2.72 11.38 13.47
N PRO A 69 2.26 12.63 13.64
CA PRO A 69 2.00 13.52 12.51
C PRO A 69 3.28 14.13 11.92
N THR A 70 4.45 13.96 12.57
CA THR A 70 5.69 14.66 12.20
C THR A 70 6.10 14.48 10.73
N PRO A 71 6.12 13.26 10.16
CA PRO A 71 6.43 13.09 8.74
C PRO A 71 5.45 13.85 7.83
N LEU A 72 4.15 13.83 8.15
CA LEU A 72 3.15 14.58 7.38
C LEU A 72 3.32 16.10 7.55
N LYS A 73 3.67 16.59 8.75
CA LYS A 73 4.01 18.01 8.95
C LYS A 73 5.16 18.42 8.04
N ASN A 74 6.16 17.57 7.81
CA ASN A 74 7.27 17.86 6.90
C ASN A 74 6.81 17.94 5.44
N VAL A 75 5.92 17.05 5.00
CA VAL A 75 5.27 17.12 3.67
C VAL A 75 4.50 18.43 3.50
N LEU A 76 3.75 18.85 4.52
CA LEU A 76 2.98 20.10 4.48
C LEU A 76 3.90 21.33 4.49
N LYS A 77 5.00 21.32 5.26
CA LYS A 77 6.04 22.37 5.20
C LYS A 77 6.69 22.44 3.82
N LYS A 78 6.91 21.31 3.16
CA LYS A 78 7.36 21.26 1.76
C LYS A 78 6.35 21.91 0.82
N ALA A 79 5.07 21.58 1.00
CA ALA A 79 4.01 22.20 0.22
C ALA A 79 3.95 23.73 0.42
N LEU A 80 4.11 24.23 1.65
CA LEU A 80 4.15 25.66 1.95
C LEU A 80 5.30 26.40 1.26
N ARG A 81 6.39 25.70 0.89
CA ARG A 81 7.48 26.25 0.07
C ARG A 81 7.21 26.21 -1.43
N GLY A 82 6.01 25.78 -1.84
CA GLY A 82 5.62 25.66 -3.25
C GLY A 82 6.22 24.47 -3.98
N GLU A 83 6.83 23.52 -3.25
CA GLU A 83 7.40 22.32 -3.85
C GLU A 83 6.32 21.25 -4.05
N ASP A 84 6.21 20.69 -5.26
CA ASP A 84 5.27 19.61 -5.56
C ASP A 84 5.47 18.36 -4.67
N ILE A 85 4.36 17.66 -4.43
CA ILE A 85 4.31 16.47 -3.56
C ILE A 85 4.07 15.23 -4.43
N ASN A 86 4.99 14.27 -4.37
CA ASN A 86 4.83 12.98 -5.05
C ASN A 86 4.17 11.97 -4.11
N VAL A 87 3.02 11.44 -4.52
CA VAL A 87 2.22 10.50 -3.73
C VAL A 87 2.27 9.13 -4.39
N LEU A 88 2.93 8.17 -3.74
CA LEU A 88 2.89 6.76 -4.14
C LEU A 88 1.64 6.10 -3.54
N VAL A 89 0.84 5.44 -4.39
CA VAL A 89 -0.33 4.67 -3.97
C VAL A 89 -0.04 3.20 -4.20
N ILE A 90 0.25 2.45 -3.13
CA ILE A 90 0.43 1.01 -3.18
C ILE A 90 -0.89 0.35 -2.83
N GLY A 91 -1.44 -0.47 -3.71
CA GLY A 91 -2.62 -1.23 -3.30
C GLY A 91 -3.13 -2.32 -4.23
N GLY A 92 -4.25 -2.90 -3.80
CA GLY A 92 -4.89 -4.02 -4.47
C GLY A 92 -5.88 -3.60 -5.55
N SER A 93 -6.90 -4.46 -5.75
CA SER A 93 -7.95 -4.21 -6.74
C SER A 93 -8.79 -2.97 -6.41
N HIS A 94 -8.97 -2.60 -5.15
CA HIS A 94 -9.73 -1.41 -4.78
C HIS A 94 -9.03 -0.14 -5.25
N SER A 95 -7.75 0.03 -4.94
CA SER A 95 -6.94 1.14 -5.43
C SER A 95 -6.75 1.14 -6.95
N ALA A 96 -6.80 -0.04 -7.60
CA ALA A 96 -6.77 -0.12 -9.05
C ALA A 96 -8.08 0.35 -9.72
N GLY A 97 -9.21 0.39 -8.99
CA GLY A 97 -10.53 0.73 -9.55
C GLY A 97 -11.49 -0.44 -9.72
N GLY A 98 -11.31 -1.49 -8.92
CA GLY A 98 -12.14 -2.69 -8.90
C GLY A 98 -13.63 -2.35 -8.83
N LYS A 99 -14.36 -2.76 -9.86
CA LYS A 99 -15.78 -2.50 -10.13
C LYS A 99 -16.20 -1.04 -10.31
N LEU A 100 -15.51 -0.07 -9.71
CA LEU A 100 -15.79 1.36 -9.85
C LEU A 100 -15.83 1.80 -11.33
N GLY A 101 -14.84 1.42 -12.13
CA GLY A 101 -14.80 1.79 -13.55
C GLY A 101 -15.93 1.19 -14.40
N LEU A 102 -16.57 0.12 -13.94
CA LEU A 102 -17.73 -0.49 -14.61
C LEU A 102 -19.04 0.11 -14.08
N ASP A 103 -19.13 0.35 -12.77
CA ASP A 103 -20.34 0.86 -12.12
C ASP A 103 -20.57 2.35 -12.41
N GLU A 104 -19.48 3.15 -12.45
CA GLU A 104 -19.53 4.61 -12.60
C GLU A 104 -19.05 5.10 -13.97
N ASN A 105 -18.56 4.18 -14.81
CA ASN A 105 -17.91 4.50 -16.08
C ASN A 105 -16.80 5.57 -15.93
N SER A 106 -16.10 5.55 -14.80
CA SER A 106 -14.99 6.45 -14.48
C SER A 106 -14.16 5.92 -13.32
N LEU A 107 -12.86 6.24 -13.32
CA LEU A 107 -11.96 6.00 -12.18
C LEU A 107 -11.74 7.25 -11.32
N ASP A 108 -12.35 8.38 -11.64
CA ASP A 108 -12.10 9.65 -10.95
C ASP A 108 -12.67 9.74 -9.54
N GLY A 109 -13.53 8.78 -9.19
CA GLY A 109 -14.06 8.58 -7.84
C GLY A 109 -13.11 7.85 -6.89
N LEU A 110 -11.95 7.39 -7.34
CA LEU A 110 -10.97 6.72 -6.49
C LEU A 110 -10.54 7.63 -5.33
N TYR A 111 -10.46 7.09 -4.11
CA TYR A 111 -10.23 7.86 -2.90
C TYR A 111 -8.99 8.78 -2.98
N PHE A 112 -7.89 8.28 -3.56
CA PHE A 112 -6.65 9.05 -3.69
C PHE A 112 -6.77 10.14 -4.77
N LYS A 113 -7.52 9.91 -5.85
CA LYS A 113 -7.79 10.94 -6.86
C LYS A 113 -8.67 12.06 -6.32
N VAL A 114 -9.69 11.70 -5.54
CA VAL A 114 -10.53 12.68 -4.84
C VAL A 114 -9.67 13.51 -3.88
N PHE A 115 -8.79 12.86 -3.10
CA PHE A 115 -7.83 13.53 -2.23
C PHE A 115 -6.88 14.47 -2.99
N THR A 116 -6.27 14.02 -4.09
CA THR A 116 -5.41 14.84 -4.96
C THR A 116 -6.14 16.05 -5.52
N ARG A 117 -7.36 15.85 -6.03
CA ARG A 117 -8.20 16.95 -6.56
C ARG A 117 -8.51 17.97 -5.48
N TRP A 118 -8.84 17.51 -4.27
CA TRP A 118 -9.03 18.40 -3.13
C TRP A 118 -7.74 19.15 -2.78
N TRP A 119 -6.61 18.48 -2.69
CA TRP A 119 -5.33 19.11 -2.38
C TRP A 119 -5.00 20.19 -3.41
N ASN A 120 -5.01 19.84 -4.69
CA ASN A 120 -4.61 20.72 -5.79
C ASN A 120 -5.51 21.96 -5.89
N ASN A 121 -6.81 21.80 -5.66
CA ASN A 121 -7.75 22.92 -5.69
C ASN A 121 -7.67 23.84 -4.47
N ASN A 122 -7.10 23.38 -3.35
CA ASN A 122 -7.14 24.12 -2.10
C ASN A 122 -5.72 24.48 -1.62
N ILE A 123 -4.95 23.49 -1.15
CA ILE A 123 -3.56 23.68 -0.74
C ILE A 123 -2.72 24.11 -1.94
N GLY A 124 -2.83 23.42 -3.08
CA GLY A 124 -1.99 23.68 -4.25
C GLY A 124 -2.22 25.02 -4.91
N LYS A 125 -3.47 25.48 -5.05
CA LYS A 125 -3.74 26.83 -5.59
C LYS A 125 -3.20 27.94 -4.68
N ALA A 126 -3.17 27.73 -3.37
CA ALA A 126 -2.68 28.69 -2.40
C ALA A 126 -1.15 28.70 -2.28
N THR A 127 -0.53 27.51 -2.32
CA THR A 127 0.92 27.32 -2.10
C THR A 127 1.73 27.21 -3.39
N LYS A 128 1.08 26.96 -4.53
CA LYS A 128 1.68 26.50 -5.79
C LYS A 128 2.31 25.10 -5.76
N SER A 129 2.03 24.31 -4.72
CA SER A 129 2.46 22.91 -4.59
C SER A 129 1.36 21.93 -4.99
N PHE A 130 1.56 21.19 -6.08
CA PHE A 130 0.58 20.22 -6.57
C PHE A 130 0.99 18.78 -6.25
N ILE A 131 0.00 17.93 -5.98
CA ILE A 131 0.19 16.49 -5.88
C ILE A 131 0.34 15.88 -7.27
N LYS A 132 1.35 15.03 -7.40
CA LYS A 132 1.56 14.10 -8.52
C LYS A 132 1.40 12.67 -8.01
N GLU A 133 0.47 11.94 -8.62
CA GLU A 133 0.16 10.56 -8.25
C GLU A 133 1.11 9.58 -8.96
N ILE A 134 1.57 8.58 -8.22
CA ILE A 134 2.31 7.42 -8.71
C ILE A 134 1.49 6.19 -8.33
N PRO A 135 0.51 5.77 -9.15
CA PRO A 135 -0.32 4.62 -8.83
C PRO A 135 0.45 3.32 -9.07
N LEU A 136 0.62 2.56 -8.00
CA LEU A 136 1.16 1.20 -7.97
C LEU A 136 0.10 0.25 -7.41
N ALA A 137 -1.00 0.12 -8.16
CA ALA A 137 -2.13 -0.70 -7.78
C ALA A 137 -2.31 -1.88 -8.74
N ILE A 138 -2.36 -3.10 -8.21
CA ILE A 138 -2.54 -4.33 -9.01
C ILE A 138 -3.61 -5.20 -8.37
N GLY A 139 -4.55 -5.70 -9.18
CA GLY A 139 -5.64 -6.56 -8.73
C GLY A 139 -5.17 -7.80 -7.97
N GLY A 140 -5.93 -8.22 -6.97
CA GLY A 140 -5.65 -9.46 -6.23
C GLY A 140 -4.27 -9.52 -5.56
N THR A 141 -3.62 -8.37 -5.35
CA THR A 141 -2.22 -8.29 -4.89
C THR A 141 -2.15 -7.79 -3.46
N GLY A 142 -1.42 -8.51 -2.61
CA GLY A 142 -1.24 -8.23 -1.20
C GLY A 142 0.15 -7.70 -0.84
N SER A 143 0.41 -7.49 0.46
CA SER A 143 1.72 -7.01 0.92
C SER A 143 2.88 -7.92 0.53
N TYR A 144 2.66 -9.24 0.45
CA TYR A 144 3.75 -10.17 0.15
C TYR A 144 4.40 -9.83 -1.20
N PHE A 145 3.62 -9.56 -2.24
CA PHE A 145 4.18 -9.13 -3.52
C PHE A 145 4.88 -7.77 -3.41
N PHE A 146 4.21 -6.77 -2.83
CA PHE A 146 4.75 -5.41 -2.79
C PHE A 146 6.01 -5.32 -1.93
N ALA A 147 6.12 -6.10 -0.86
CA ALA A 147 7.32 -6.21 -0.04
C ALA A 147 8.56 -6.62 -0.84
N PHE A 148 8.40 -7.29 -1.99
CA PHE A 148 9.50 -7.67 -2.87
C PHE A 148 9.61 -6.79 -4.11
N CYS A 149 8.47 -6.43 -4.71
CA CYS A 149 8.45 -5.91 -6.08
C CYS A 149 8.14 -4.42 -6.18
N TYR A 150 7.77 -3.71 -5.11
CA TYR A 150 7.30 -2.33 -5.29
C TYR A 150 8.36 -1.44 -5.96
N LYS A 151 9.65 -1.62 -5.60
CA LYS A 151 10.78 -0.88 -6.17
C LYS A 151 10.99 -1.16 -7.66
N THR A 152 10.57 -2.33 -8.16
CA THR A 152 10.65 -2.68 -9.58
C THR A 152 9.85 -1.71 -10.46
N PHE A 153 8.87 -1.00 -9.90
CA PHE A 153 8.03 -0.05 -10.65
C PHE A 153 8.35 1.42 -10.34
N ILE A 154 9.39 1.67 -9.55
CA ILE A 154 9.80 3.02 -9.15
C ILE A 154 11.05 3.40 -9.92
N ALA A 155 10.98 4.51 -10.66
CA ALA A 155 12.13 5.02 -11.41
C ALA A 155 13.29 5.36 -10.46
N VAL A 156 14.52 5.10 -10.91
CA VAL A 156 15.74 5.48 -10.17
C VAL A 156 15.71 6.97 -9.84
N GLY A 157 15.92 7.31 -8.56
CA GLY A 157 15.92 8.68 -8.08
C GLY A 157 14.54 9.33 -7.91
N GLN A 158 13.45 8.58 -8.14
CA GLN A 158 12.09 9.08 -7.91
C GLN A 158 11.93 9.52 -6.44
N LYS A 159 11.63 10.80 -6.22
CA LYS A 159 11.27 11.30 -4.89
C LYS A 159 9.84 10.89 -4.55
N ILE A 160 9.63 10.46 -3.31
CA ILE A 160 8.33 10.07 -2.78
C ILE A 160 8.14 10.80 -1.46
N ASP A 161 7.10 11.62 -1.36
CA ASP A 161 6.87 12.47 -0.19
C ASP A 161 5.80 11.87 0.73
N LEU A 162 4.81 11.20 0.13
CA LEU A 162 3.71 10.55 0.83
C LEU A 162 3.45 9.18 0.21
N VAL A 163 3.21 8.17 1.03
CA VAL A 163 2.80 6.83 0.60
C VAL A 163 1.45 6.47 1.22
N LEU A 164 0.51 6.07 0.37
CA LEU A 164 -0.75 5.46 0.77
C LEU A 164 -0.61 3.94 0.56
N ILE A 165 -0.82 3.15 1.61
CA ILE A 165 -0.77 1.68 1.52
C ILE A 165 -2.18 1.13 1.78
N GLU A 166 -2.76 0.51 0.76
CA GLU A 166 -4.10 -0.07 0.77
C GLU A 166 -4.05 -1.56 0.38
N ILE A 167 -4.00 -2.43 1.39
CA ILE A 167 -3.83 -3.88 1.17
C ILE A 167 -4.63 -4.75 2.15
N SER A 168 -5.32 -4.14 3.11
CA SER A 168 -5.92 -4.84 4.24
C SER A 168 -6.97 -5.87 3.80
N ALA A 169 -7.67 -5.59 2.70
CA ALA A 169 -8.67 -6.47 2.11
C ALA A 169 -8.05 -7.64 1.33
N ASN A 170 -6.83 -7.48 0.81
CA ASN A 170 -6.12 -8.52 0.06
C ASN A 170 -5.39 -9.50 0.97
N ASP A 171 -4.85 -9.02 2.09
CA ASP A 171 -4.02 -9.84 2.98
C ASP A 171 -4.80 -10.66 4.01
N MET A 172 -6.12 -10.46 4.09
CA MET A 172 -6.98 -11.18 5.03
C MET A 172 -6.87 -12.71 4.89
N ILE A 173 -6.52 -13.19 3.71
CA ILE A 173 -6.39 -14.62 3.38
C ILE A 173 -5.11 -15.25 3.93
N TYR A 174 -4.05 -14.46 4.19
CA TYR A 174 -2.77 -14.97 4.73
C TYR A 174 -2.72 -14.94 6.26
N GLY A 175 -3.65 -14.21 6.90
CA GLY A 175 -3.76 -14.10 8.36
C GLY A 175 -2.53 -13.56 9.07
N THR A 176 -1.70 -12.76 8.39
CA THR A 176 -0.51 -12.15 8.99
C THR A 176 -0.14 -10.84 8.33
N SER A 177 0.30 -9.87 9.13
CA SER A 177 0.86 -8.58 8.69
C SER A 177 2.37 -8.60 8.43
N LYS A 178 3.07 -9.76 8.43
CA LYS A 178 4.55 -9.83 8.38
C LYS A 178 5.08 -9.22 7.09
N PRO A 179 4.48 -9.51 5.92
CA PRO A 179 4.96 -8.88 4.70
C PRO A 179 4.61 -7.38 4.65
N LEU A 180 3.51 -6.94 5.28
CA LEU A 180 3.20 -5.50 5.41
C LEU A 180 4.24 -4.78 6.26
N GLU A 181 4.71 -5.40 7.35
CA GLU A 181 5.80 -4.83 8.13
C GLU A 181 7.06 -4.67 7.27
N GLN A 182 7.48 -5.73 6.56
CA GLN A 182 8.66 -5.66 5.70
C GLN A 182 8.52 -4.53 4.65
N LEU A 183 7.35 -4.41 4.01
CA LEU A 183 7.07 -3.31 3.09
C LEU A 183 7.17 -1.95 3.77
N THR A 184 6.58 -1.82 4.97
CA THR A 184 6.55 -0.58 5.75
C THR A 184 7.96 -0.13 6.12
N ARG A 185 8.81 -1.04 6.60
CA ARG A 185 10.20 -0.74 6.95
C ARG A 185 11.00 -0.25 5.74
N GLN A 186 10.79 -0.86 4.57
CA GLN A 186 11.43 -0.42 3.33
C GLN A 186 11.00 0.99 2.90
N ILE A 187 9.72 1.33 3.08
CA ILE A 187 9.18 2.65 2.73
C ILE A 187 9.67 3.70 3.72
N LEU A 188 9.69 3.40 5.02
CA LEU A 188 10.24 4.31 6.04
C LEU A 188 11.73 4.56 5.85
N ALA A 189 12.47 3.57 5.34
CA ALA A 189 13.88 3.70 4.98
C ALA A 189 14.11 4.30 3.59
N TYR A 190 13.06 4.71 2.87
CA TYR A 190 13.20 5.29 1.54
C TYR A 190 13.94 6.65 1.63
N PRO A 191 14.84 7.00 0.69
CA PRO A 191 15.74 8.15 0.85
C PRO A 191 15.06 9.50 1.11
N SER A 192 13.85 9.72 0.59
CA SER A 192 13.09 10.96 0.82
C SER A 192 12.30 10.98 2.13
N ALA A 193 12.41 9.94 2.96
CA ALA A 193 11.72 9.79 4.25
C ALA A 193 10.22 10.13 4.17
N PRO A 194 9.45 9.43 3.32
CA PRO A 194 8.05 9.77 3.08
C PRO A 194 7.19 9.64 4.33
N ALA A 195 6.13 10.46 4.41
CA ALA A 195 5.02 10.16 5.30
C ALA A 195 4.29 8.90 4.83
N VAL A 196 3.88 8.03 5.75
CA VAL A 196 3.16 6.79 5.43
C VAL A 196 1.78 6.84 6.07
N LEU A 197 0.76 6.49 5.29
CA LEU A 197 -0.63 6.38 5.73
C LEU A 197 -1.18 5.01 5.33
N TYR A 198 -1.85 4.33 6.26
CA TYR A 198 -2.57 3.09 5.96
C TYR A 198 -4.03 3.36 5.61
N ILE A 199 -4.49 2.77 4.52
CA ILE A 199 -5.87 2.78 4.07
C ILE A 199 -6.43 1.37 4.29
N ASN A 200 -7.30 1.20 5.28
CA ASN A 200 -7.82 -0.10 5.66
C ASN A 200 -9.24 -0.28 5.12
N LEU A 201 -9.32 -1.03 4.04
CA LEU A 201 -10.57 -1.42 3.38
C LEU A 201 -11.01 -2.83 3.81
N LEU A 202 -12.21 -3.18 3.35
CA LEU A 202 -12.83 -4.49 3.49
C LEU A 202 -13.30 -4.96 2.12
N SER A 203 -13.34 -6.27 1.94
CA SER A 203 -13.91 -6.92 0.76
C SER A 203 -15.02 -7.88 1.16
N GLY A 204 -15.96 -8.12 0.24
CA GLY A 204 -17.00 -9.15 0.38
C GLY A 204 -18.13 -8.81 1.33
N LEU A 205 -18.39 -7.52 1.61
CA LEU A 205 -19.43 -7.07 2.54
C LEU A 205 -20.83 -6.98 1.91
N GLY A 206 -20.91 -6.93 0.59
CA GLY A 206 -22.16 -6.84 -0.15
C GLY A 206 -22.73 -8.21 -0.48
N VAL A 207 -23.99 -8.24 -0.92
CA VAL A 207 -24.61 -9.47 -1.40
C VAL A 207 -23.98 -9.82 -2.74
N ASN A 208 -23.25 -10.93 -2.79
CA ASN A 208 -22.67 -11.41 -4.03
C ASN A 208 -23.79 -11.77 -5.02
N PRO A 209 -23.76 -11.26 -6.27
CA PRO A 209 -24.87 -11.41 -7.21
C PRO A 209 -25.10 -12.86 -7.64
N ASN A 210 -24.06 -13.70 -7.60
CA ASN A 210 -24.13 -15.10 -8.03
C ASN A 210 -24.58 -16.02 -6.89
N THR A 211 -23.99 -15.87 -5.70
CA THR A 211 -24.25 -16.77 -4.56
C THR A 211 -25.38 -16.29 -3.66
N LYS A 212 -25.83 -15.03 -3.81
CA LYS A 212 -26.82 -14.35 -2.96
C LYS A 212 -26.44 -14.30 -1.47
N ARG A 213 -25.16 -14.47 -1.16
CA ARG A 213 -24.61 -14.42 0.21
C ARG A 213 -23.61 -13.29 0.35
N ILE A 214 -23.41 -12.86 1.59
CA ILE A 214 -22.31 -11.97 1.97
C ILE A 214 -21.10 -12.85 2.26
N HIS A 215 -19.98 -12.62 1.58
CA HIS A 215 -18.78 -13.45 1.72
C HIS A 215 -18.02 -13.19 3.03
N ASN A 216 -17.99 -11.94 3.48
CA ASN A 216 -17.27 -11.52 4.69
C ASN A 216 -18.22 -10.85 5.71
N PRO A 217 -19.20 -11.59 6.27
CA PRO A 217 -20.17 -11.02 7.20
C PRO A 217 -19.53 -10.55 8.53
N LEU A 218 -18.34 -11.07 8.84
CA LEU A 218 -17.59 -10.80 10.07
C LEU A 218 -16.59 -9.64 9.95
N CYS A 219 -16.56 -8.95 8.81
CA CYS A 219 -15.67 -7.81 8.57
C CYS A 219 -14.19 -8.08 8.87
N ILE A 220 -13.72 -9.28 8.50
CA ILE A 220 -12.34 -9.68 8.66
C ILE A 220 -11.50 -8.96 7.60
N ASN A 221 -10.41 -8.34 8.03
CA ASN A 221 -9.35 -7.80 7.18
C ASN A 221 -8.00 -7.92 7.92
N LEU A 222 -6.92 -7.39 7.35
CA LEU A 222 -5.59 -7.44 7.96
C LEU A 222 -5.50 -6.72 9.32
N GLU A 223 -6.43 -5.82 9.67
CA GLU A 223 -6.51 -5.23 11.01
C GLU A 223 -6.83 -6.27 12.09
N THR A 224 -7.41 -7.42 11.71
CA THR A 224 -7.58 -8.58 12.60
C THR A 224 -6.26 -9.33 12.84
N PHE A 225 -5.29 -9.17 11.94
CA PHE A 225 -4.07 -9.97 11.87
C PHE A 225 -2.79 -9.14 12.09
N GLY A 226 -2.87 -8.13 12.96
CA GLY A 226 -1.72 -7.37 13.44
C GLY A 226 -1.46 -6.02 12.77
N GLN A 227 -2.23 -5.63 11.73
CA GLN A 227 -2.00 -4.33 11.08
C GLN A 227 -2.28 -3.14 12.00
N ALA A 228 -3.26 -3.24 12.91
CA ALA A 228 -3.55 -2.16 13.85
C ALA A 228 -2.41 -1.97 14.86
N GLU A 229 -1.82 -3.07 15.32
CA GLU A 229 -0.65 -3.11 16.20
C GLU A 229 0.58 -2.56 15.49
N LEU A 230 0.77 -2.96 14.22
CA LEU A 230 1.84 -2.47 13.35
C LEU A 230 1.75 -0.95 13.19
N ALA A 231 0.55 -0.43 12.92
CA ALA A 231 0.31 1.00 12.80
C ALA A 231 0.68 1.76 14.09
N ARG A 232 0.30 1.23 15.26
CA ARG A 232 0.68 1.82 16.57
C ARG A 232 2.20 1.79 16.77
N HIS A 233 2.84 0.67 16.46
CA HIS A 233 4.27 0.48 16.67
C HIS A 233 5.11 1.48 15.88
N TYR A 234 4.81 1.65 14.59
CA TYR A 234 5.55 2.58 13.72
C TYR A 234 4.99 4.01 13.75
N GLY A 235 3.99 4.29 14.59
CA GLY A 235 3.33 5.60 14.66
C GLY A 235 2.67 6.01 13.33
N ILE A 236 2.11 5.07 12.59
CA ILE A 236 1.47 5.30 11.29
C ILE A 236 -0.01 5.64 11.50
N THR A 237 -0.46 6.74 10.88
CA THR A 237 -1.88 7.08 10.84
C THR A 237 -2.63 6.11 9.93
N SER A 238 -3.78 5.64 10.39
CA SER A 238 -4.58 4.61 9.74
C SER A 238 -6.04 5.03 9.58
N PHE A 239 -6.60 4.76 8.41
CA PHE A 239 -7.98 5.08 8.05
C PHE A 239 -8.79 3.79 7.86
N SER A 240 -9.70 3.47 8.79
CA SER A 240 -10.42 2.21 8.82
C SER A 240 -11.88 2.34 8.38
N LEU A 241 -12.24 1.62 7.32
CA LEU A 241 -13.65 1.40 6.98
C LEU A 241 -14.33 0.37 7.88
N ARG A 242 -13.59 -0.47 8.61
CA ARG A 242 -14.18 -1.45 9.54
C ARG A 242 -14.91 -0.78 10.68
N GLU A 243 -14.31 0.27 11.23
CA GLU A 243 -14.91 1.08 12.30
C GLU A 243 -16.17 1.85 11.83
N ILE A 244 -16.39 1.97 10.52
CA ILE A 244 -17.56 2.66 9.94
C ILE A 244 -18.63 1.66 9.52
N PHE A 245 -18.24 0.61 8.79
CA PHE A 245 -19.18 -0.30 8.13
C PHE A 245 -19.68 -1.40 9.04
N CYS A 246 -18.97 -1.65 10.13
CA CYS A 246 -19.18 -2.78 10.99
C CYS A 246 -19.39 -2.34 12.43
N ARG A 247 -20.12 -3.15 13.18
CA ARG A 247 -20.32 -2.97 14.61
C ARG A 247 -19.91 -4.25 15.32
N LYS A 248 -19.35 -4.09 16.52
CA LYS A 248 -19.08 -5.23 17.39
C LYS A 248 -20.35 -5.61 18.16
N GLU A 249 -20.84 -6.82 17.94
CA GLU A 249 -21.99 -7.41 18.61
C GLU A 249 -21.56 -8.69 19.32
N LYS A 250 -21.75 -8.78 20.63
CA LYS A 250 -21.34 -9.93 21.46
C LYS A 250 -19.87 -10.34 21.28
N GLY A 251 -18.99 -9.38 21.04
CA GLY A 251 -17.55 -9.62 20.86
C GLY A 251 -17.11 -9.85 19.41
N GLU A 252 -18.04 -10.03 18.47
CA GLU A 252 -17.75 -10.27 17.04
C GLU A 252 -18.11 -9.06 16.19
N TRP A 253 -17.30 -8.79 15.16
CA TRP A 253 -17.64 -7.78 14.16
C TRP A 253 -18.74 -8.27 13.23
N ARG A 254 -19.68 -7.39 12.88
CA ARG A 254 -20.76 -7.67 11.93
C ARG A 254 -21.00 -6.47 11.02
N VAL A 255 -21.26 -6.74 9.75
CA VAL A 255 -21.59 -5.71 8.76
C VAL A 255 -22.95 -5.07 9.06
N VAL A 256 -22.99 -3.74 9.09
CA VAL A 256 -24.20 -2.94 9.33
C VAL A 256 -24.59 -2.16 8.07
N PHE A 257 -23.62 -1.59 7.36
CA PHE A 257 -23.86 -0.76 6.18
C PHE A 257 -23.55 -1.51 4.88
N LYS A 258 -24.59 -1.94 4.16
CA LYS A 258 -24.45 -2.77 2.94
C LYS A 258 -24.41 -1.96 1.63
N ASN A 259 -24.86 -0.71 1.65
CA ASN A 259 -24.93 0.19 0.47
C ASN A 259 -23.58 0.88 0.13
N MET A 260 -22.49 0.39 0.71
CA MET A 260 -21.13 0.90 0.54
C MET A 260 -20.26 -0.01 -0.35
N THR A 261 -20.88 -1.00 -1.00
CA THR A 261 -20.22 -1.96 -1.90
C THR A 261 -20.66 -1.75 -3.34
N GLY A 262 -19.77 -2.04 -4.29
CA GLY A 262 -20.05 -2.03 -5.71
C GLY A 262 -20.97 -3.18 -6.12
N SER A 263 -21.32 -3.23 -7.41
CA SER A 263 -22.32 -4.16 -7.95
C SER A 263 -21.94 -5.65 -7.81
N ASP A 264 -20.68 -5.98 -7.56
CA ASP A 264 -20.20 -7.34 -7.32
C ASP A 264 -20.24 -7.78 -5.85
N GLY A 265 -20.63 -6.87 -4.94
CA GLY A 265 -20.65 -7.09 -3.49
C GLY A 265 -19.28 -7.30 -2.85
N SER A 266 -18.20 -7.25 -3.63
CA SER A 266 -16.84 -7.53 -3.19
C SER A 266 -16.03 -6.25 -3.07
N HIS A 267 -16.08 -5.37 -4.07
CA HIS A 267 -15.36 -4.12 -4.06
C HIS A 267 -16.14 -2.99 -3.38
N ILE A 268 -15.43 -1.97 -2.90
CA ILE A 268 -16.04 -0.76 -2.32
C ILE A 268 -16.67 0.11 -3.41
N SER A 269 -17.79 0.77 -3.11
CA SER A 269 -18.48 1.65 -4.07
C SER A 269 -17.85 3.04 -4.17
N LEU A 270 -18.40 3.89 -5.06
CA LEU A 270 -18.09 5.33 -5.10
C LEU A 270 -18.27 6.01 -3.74
N LYS A 271 -19.34 5.69 -3.01
CA LYS A 271 -19.63 6.27 -1.69
C LYS A 271 -18.56 5.92 -0.66
N ALA A 272 -18.13 4.67 -0.66
CA ALA A 272 -17.06 4.22 0.24
C ALA A 272 -15.70 4.85 -0.11
N ASN A 273 -15.38 5.01 -1.40
CA ASN A 273 -14.19 5.76 -1.81
C ASN A 273 -14.24 7.22 -1.32
N ALA A 274 -15.39 7.88 -1.46
CA ALA A 274 -15.60 9.23 -0.96
C ALA A 274 -15.44 9.32 0.58
N GLN A 275 -15.92 8.32 1.32
CA GLN A 275 -15.73 8.24 2.77
C GLN A 275 -14.25 8.17 3.16
N VAL A 276 -13.45 7.35 2.46
CA VAL A 276 -12.00 7.24 2.70
C VAL A 276 -11.31 8.57 2.40
N ALA A 277 -11.59 9.14 1.22
CA ALA A 277 -11.02 10.43 0.83
C ALA A 277 -11.34 11.52 1.86
N MET A 278 -12.55 11.51 2.39
CA MET A 278 -12.97 12.46 3.43
C MET A 278 -12.20 12.27 4.75
N MET A 279 -12.00 11.03 5.21
CA MET A 279 -11.18 10.79 6.40
C MET A 279 -9.77 11.35 6.22
N MET A 280 -9.16 11.10 5.04
CA MET A 280 -7.85 11.64 4.69
C MET A 280 -7.84 13.17 4.68
N ILE A 281 -8.82 13.80 4.01
CA ILE A 281 -8.96 15.25 3.96
C ILE A 281 -9.11 15.84 5.35
N LYS A 282 -9.97 15.28 6.21
CA LYS A 282 -10.18 15.79 7.57
C LYS A 282 -8.91 15.73 8.40
N TYR A 283 -8.19 14.60 8.36
CA TYR A 283 -6.93 14.44 9.07
C TYR A 283 -5.86 15.42 8.56
N VAL A 284 -5.61 15.46 7.25
CA VAL A 284 -4.59 16.33 6.65
C VAL A 284 -4.89 17.80 6.93
N ARG A 285 -6.16 18.21 6.92
CA ARG A 285 -6.56 19.58 7.28
C ARG A 285 -6.26 19.91 8.73
N SER A 286 -6.52 18.99 9.66
CA SER A 286 -6.18 19.17 11.07
C SER A 286 -4.68 19.43 11.22
N VAL A 287 -3.86 18.57 10.62
CA VAL A 287 -2.39 18.69 10.69
C VAL A 287 -1.90 19.95 9.97
N PHE A 288 -2.51 20.34 8.85
CA PHE A 288 -2.18 21.58 8.14
C PHE A 288 -2.45 22.82 9.00
N ASN A 289 -3.59 22.87 9.70
CA ASN A 289 -3.92 23.97 10.60
C ASN A 289 -2.90 24.09 11.74
N GLU A 290 -2.44 22.97 12.30
CA GLU A 290 -1.34 22.97 13.28
C GLU A 290 -0.07 23.58 12.68
N VAL A 291 0.36 23.12 11.49
CA VAL A 291 1.57 23.63 10.84
C VAL A 291 1.48 25.13 10.55
N VAL A 292 0.33 25.61 10.08
CA VAL A 292 0.14 27.05 9.82
C VAL A 292 0.19 27.85 11.13
N ASN A 293 -0.43 27.36 12.20
CA ASN A 293 -0.38 28.01 13.52
C ASN A 293 1.02 28.03 14.12
N ASP A 294 1.81 26.98 13.90
CA ASP A 294 3.21 26.91 14.33
C ASP A 294 4.08 27.95 13.58
N VAL A 295 3.77 28.22 12.31
CA VAL A 295 4.51 29.19 11.48
C VAL A 295 4.10 30.65 11.79
N THR A 296 2.88 30.89 12.26
CA THR A 296 2.40 32.25 12.60
C THR A 296 2.75 32.71 14.01
N LYS A 297 3.11 31.80 14.91
CA LYS A 297 3.64 32.16 16.23
C LYS A 297 5.12 32.54 16.10
N VAL A 298 5.51 33.68 16.69
CA VAL A 298 6.93 34.05 16.88
C VAL A 298 7.59 32.91 17.67
N PRO A 299 8.76 32.38 17.24
CA PRO A 299 9.44 31.35 18.02
C PRO A 299 9.93 31.98 19.32
N LEU A 300 9.25 31.67 20.43
CA LEU A 300 9.88 31.69 21.74
C LEU A 300 10.51 30.31 21.91
N ASP A 301 11.82 30.28 22.19
CA ASP A 301 12.59 29.06 22.40
C ASP A 301 11.85 28.05 23.28
N THR A 302 11.36 26.95 22.68
CA THR A 302 11.15 25.69 23.39
C THR A 302 11.59 24.54 22.52
N VAL A 303 12.78 24.03 22.84
CA VAL A 303 13.21 22.68 22.47
C VAL A 303 12.35 21.72 23.30
N ASP A 304 11.18 21.35 22.79
CA ASP A 304 10.40 20.27 23.37
C ASP A 304 10.98 18.93 22.92
N GLN A 305 11.89 18.41 23.74
CA GLN A 305 12.17 16.99 23.78
C GLN A 305 10.96 16.26 24.37
N VAL A 306 10.14 15.66 23.51
CA VAL A 306 9.16 14.66 23.96
C VAL A 306 9.75 13.28 23.74
N GLY A 307 10.44 12.80 24.77
CA GLY A 307 10.75 11.39 24.95
C GLY A 307 9.48 10.64 25.31
N GLY A 308 8.96 9.87 24.34
CA GLY A 308 7.93 8.87 24.60
C GLY A 308 8.59 7.52 24.88
N ASN A 309 8.98 7.27 26.13
CA ASN A 309 9.38 5.95 26.60
C ASN A 309 8.13 5.10 26.84
N GLY A 310 7.52 4.63 25.76
CA GLY A 310 6.49 3.60 25.80
C GLY A 310 7.13 2.23 25.74
N SER A 311 7.41 1.63 26.91
CA SER A 311 7.72 0.19 27.01
C SER A 311 6.45 -0.61 26.67
N SER A 312 6.17 -0.75 25.37
CA SER A 312 5.22 -1.73 24.86
C SER A 312 5.97 -3.04 24.71
N GLN A 313 5.55 -4.04 25.48
CA GLN A 313 6.03 -5.42 25.39
C GLN A 313 6.00 -5.83 23.91
N LEU A 314 7.19 -6.02 23.33
CA LEU A 314 7.38 -6.27 21.90
C LEU A 314 6.48 -7.42 21.47
N LEU A 315 5.53 -7.19 20.56
CA LEU A 315 4.92 -8.29 19.83
C LEU A 315 6.08 -9.01 19.12
N LYS A 316 6.21 -10.32 19.34
CA LYS A 316 7.23 -11.24 18.75
C LYS A 316 7.16 -11.35 17.22
N PHE A 317 6.53 -10.38 16.59
CA PHE A 317 6.25 -10.34 15.19
C PHE A 317 7.43 -9.84 14.36
N LEU A 318 8.17 -8.88 14.91
CA LEU A 318 9.06 -8.03 14.15
C LEU A 318 10.30 -8.83 13.79
N LEU A 319 10.40 -9.21 12.50
CA LEU A 319 11.55 -9.92 11.93
C LEU A 319 12.84 -9.24 12.42
N ILE A 320 13.83 -10.05 12.81
CA ILE A 320 15.16 -9.53 13.16
C ILE A 320 15.62 -8.64 12.00
N GLU A 321 15.86 -7.36 12.30
CA GLU A 321 16.30 -6.42 11.30
C GLU A 321 17.56 -6.95 10.63
N SER A 322 17.49 -7.12 9.31
CA SER A 322 18.61 -7.57 8.50
C SER A 322 18.60 -6.82 7.18
N GLU A 323 19.77 -6.66 6.58
CA GLU A 323 19.91 -6.05 5.25
C GLU A 323 19.11 -6.83 4.19
N THR A 324 18.90 -8.13 4.41
CA THR A 324 18.10 -8.97 3.53
C THR A 324 16.65 -8.50 3.37
N LEU A 325 16.05 -7.96 4.44
CA LEU A 325 14.67 -7.45 4.45
C LEU A 325 14.53 -6.10 3.75
N LYS A 326 15.62 -5.33 3.69
CA LYS A 326 15.66 -4.00 3.05
C LYS A 326 15.98 -4.08 1.56
N LYS A 327 16.65 -5.16 1.15
CA LYS A 327 17.10 -5.43 -0.23
C LYS A 327 16.54 -6.76 -0.76
N PRO A 328 15.20 -6.94 -0.82
CA PRO A 328 14.61 -8.07 -1.52
C PRO A 328 14.80 -7.93 -3.03
N LEU A 329 14.86 -9.06 -3.73
CA LEU A 329 14.92 -9.10 -5.19
C LEU A 329 13.61 -9.65 -5.76
N CYS A 330 13.17 -9.08 -6.87
CA CYS A 330 11.95 -9.43 -7.57
C CYS A 330 12.16 -9.40 -9.08
N TRP A 331 11.67 -10.45 -9.72
CA TRP A 331 11.24 -10.43 -11.11
C TRP A 331 9.72 -10.69 -11.14
N THR A 332 8.97 -9.98 -11.99
CA THR A 332 7.52 -10.15 -12.11
C THR A 332 7.05 -9.90 -13.53
N GLY A 333 6.03 -10.64 -13.99
CA GLY A 333 5.28 -10.33 -15.21
C GLY A 333 4.01 -9.52 -14.95
N LYS A 334 3.63 -9.31 -13.68
CA LYS A 334 2.54 -8.40 -13.29
C LYS A 334 2.92 -6.95 -13.49
N GLU A 335 1.97 -6.13 -13.90
CA GLU A 335 2.22 -4.73 -14.27
C GLU A 335 1.09 -3.83 -13.75
N PRO A 336 1.37 -2.72 -13.03
CA PRO A 336 0.34 -1.76 -12.61
C PRO A 336 -0.26 -0.97 -13.78
N ASN A 337 0.48 -0.83 -14.90
CA ASN A 337 -0.03 -0.19 -16.10
C ASN A 337 0.62 -0.75 -17.36
N VAL A 338 -0.09 -1.64 -18.07
CA VAL A 338 0.46 -2.30 -19.28
C VAL A 338 0.79 -1.36 -20.44
N PHE A 339 0.35 -0.10 -20.38
CA PHE A 339 0.61 0.90 -21.41
C PHE A 339 1.82 1.79 -21.08
N LYS A 340 2.48 1.54 -19.95
CA LYS A 340 3.68 2.25 -19.54
C LYS A 340 4.83 1.26 -19.38
N ASN A 341 6.04 1.69 -19.74
CA ASN A 341 7.25 0.92 -19.47
C ASN A 341 7.76 1.26 -18.06
N LEU A 342 7.17 0.64 -17.04
CA LEU A 342 7.52 0.88 -15.62
C LEU A 342 8.47 -0.16 -15.06
N HIS A 343 8.55 -1.34 -15.69
CA HIS A 343 9.22 -2.51 -15.14
C HIS A 343 10.75 -2.40 -15.17
N GLN A 344 11.37 -2.35 -14.00
CA GLN A 344 12.82 -2.30 -13.77
C GLN A 344 13.23 -3.38 -12.76
N PRO A 345 13.27 -4.67 -13.17
CA PRO A 345 13.47 -5.78 -12.25
C PRO A 345 14.87 -5.72 -11.64
N ASN A 346 14.95 -5.91 -10.32
CA ASN A 346 16.22 -6.02 -9.61
C ASN A 346 16.67 -7.48 -9.41
N LEU A 347 15.85 -8.45 -9.83
CA LEU A 347 16.25 -9.83 -10.06
C LEU A 347 16.31 -10.09 -11.57
N GLN A 348 17.49 -10.49 -12.06
CA GLN A 348 17.63 -10.96 -13.43
C GLN A 348 17.32 -12.45 -13.52
N ILE A 349 16.71 -12.83 -14.64
CA ILE A 349 16.26 -14.18 -14.91
C ILE A 349 16.70 -14.59 -16.32
N GLU A 350 17.04 -15.85 -16.50
CA GLU A 350 17.40 -16.40 -17.80
C GLU A 350 16.58 -17.66 -18.05
N VAL A 351 15.88 -17.73 -19.18
CA VAL A 351 15.15 -18.95 -19.56
C VAL A 351 16.15 -19.93 -20.17
N ILE A 352 16.49 -20.99 -19.42
CA ILE A 352 17.48 -22.00 -19.85
C ILE A 352 16.81 -23.09 -20.71
N ASN A 353 15.58 -23.43 -20.38
CA ASN A 353 14.81 -24.45 -21.08
C ASN A 353 13.32 -24.10 -21.02
N ASN A 354 12.62 -24.26 -22.13
CA ASN A 354 11.22 -23.96 -22.25
C ASN A 354 10.54 -24.95 -23.22
N ILE A 355 9.56 -25.68 -22.69
CA ILE A 355 8.66 -26.55 -23.44
C ILE A 355 7.23 -26.10 -23.10
N ASN A 356 6.52 -25.57 -24.10
CA ASN A 356 5.12 -25.15 -24.03
C ASN A 356 4.77 -24.04 -23.02
N PHE A 357 5.76 -23.32 -22.47
CA PHE A 357 5.52 -22.05 -21.80
C PHE A 357 5.66 -20.89 -22.79
N SER A 358 4.76 -19.91 -22.71
CA SER A 358 4.85 -18.68 -23.49
C SER A 358 4.53 -17.45 -22.64
N PRO A 359 5.09 -16.27 -22.95
CA PRO A 359 4.67 -15.03 -22.31
C PRO A 359 3.17 -14.80 -22.48
N CYS A 360 2.51 -14.44 -21.39
CA CYS A 360 1.08 -14.21 -21.35
C CYS A 360 0.76 -13.06 -20.40
N PHE A 361 -0.36 -12.38 -20.62
CA PHE A 361 -0.90 -11.42 -19.68
C PHE A 361 -2.43 -11.34 -19.77
N GLN A 362 -3.05 -10.94 -18.67
CA GLN A 362 -4.48 -10.71 -18.54
C GLN A 362 -4.70 -9.31 -17.94
N VAL A 363 -5.24 -8.39 -18.74
CA VAL A 363 -5.60 -7.05 -18.27
C VAL A 363 -6.86 -7.13 -17.41
N SER A 364 -6.80 -6.56 -16.21
CA SER A 364 -7.92 -6.56 -15.28
C SER A 364 -9.10 -5.73 -15.81
N GLY A 365 -10.32 -6.25 -15.68
CA GLY A 365 -11.54 -5.46 -15.89
C GLY A 365 -11.91 -5.16 -17.36
N GLN A 366 -11.28 -5.82 -18.33
CA GLN A 366 -11.65 -5.70 -19.75
C GLN A 366 -12.22 -7.02 -20.28
N THR A 367 -13.34 -6.95 -20.99
CA THR A 367 -13.77 -8.02 -21.91
C THR A 367 -13.05 -7.83 -23.24
N VAL A 368 -12.62 -8.93 -23.85
CA VAL A 368 -11.94 -8.95 -25.16
C VAL A 368 -12.81 -8.17 -26.16
N ASN A 369 -12.28 -7.09 -26.75
CA ASN A 369 -12.90 -6.17 -27.74
C ASN A 369 -13.38 -4.77 -27.28
N VAL A 370 -13.11 -4.32 -26.05
CA VAL A 370 -13.39 -2.91 -25.69
C VAL A 370 -12.24 -2.00 -26.16
N LYS A 371 -12.54 -1.04 -27.06
CA LYS A 371 -11.63 0.10 -27.33
C LYS A 371 -11.25 0.71 -25.99
N LEU A 372 -9.94 0.73 -25.71
CA LEU A 372 -9.38 1.07 -24.41
C LEU A 372 -9.93 2.39 -23.84
N ALA A 373 -10.94 2.30 -22.97
CA ALA A 373 -11.51 3.46 -22.31
C ALA A 373 -10.59 3.90 -21.18
N LYS A 374 -10.35 5.22 -21.04
CA LYS A 374 -9.59 5.81 -19.91
C LYS A 374 -10.22 5.51 -18.54
N ASP A 375 -11.45 5.01 -18.56
CA ASP A 375 -12.31 4.76 -17.41
C ASP A 375 -12.18 3.34 -16.86
N HIS A 376 -11.25 2.54 -17.39
CA HIS A 376 -10.99 1.17 -16.96
C HIS A 376 -9.59 0.96 -16.40
N ARG A 377 -9.45 -0.15 -15.69
CA ARG A 377 -8.20 -0.60 -15.08
C ARG A 377 -7.14 -0.87 -16.15
N THR A 378 -5.89 -0.53 -15.81
CA THR A 378 -4.72 -0.74 -16.67
C THR A 378 -3.76 -1.79 -16.13
N ASP A 379 -4.01 -2.29 -14.92
CA ASP A 379 -3.18 -3.30 -14.29
C ASP A 379 -3.42 -4.69 -14.91
N SER A 380 -2.39 -5.52 -14.88
CA SER A 380 -2.47 -6.88 -15.43
C SER A 380 -1.75 -7.90 -14.57
N HIS A 381 -2.15 -9.15 -14.77
CA HIS A 381 -1.39 -10.30 -14.33
C HIS A 381 -0.71 -10.90 -15.55
N GLY A 382 0.62 -10.92 -15.55
CA GLY A 382 1.40 -11.54 -16.62
C GLY A 382 2.51 -12.41 -16.07
N GLY A 383 3.14 -13.15 -16.96
CA GLY A 383 4.19 -14.12 -16.64
C GLY A 383 4.44 -15.08 -17.80
N TRP A 384 4.95 -16.27 -17.51
CA TRP A 384 4.92 -17.38 -18.47
C TRP A 384 3.78 -18.32 -18.14
N CYS A 385 2.94 -18.57 -19.14
CA CYS A 385 1.82 -19.50 -19.06
C CYS A 385 2.11 -20.79 -19.82
N ALA A 386 1.57 -21.88 -19.30
CA ALA A 386 1.39 -23.14 -20.03
C ALA A 386 -0.07 -23.59 -19.89
N TRP A 387 -0.58 -24.31 -20.88
CA TRP A 387 -1.96 -24.84 -20.90
C TRP A 387 -2.02 -26.36 -20.96
N THR A 388 -0.92 -27.00 -21.36
CA THR A 388 -0.85 -28.44 -21.54
C THR A 388 -0.08 -29.09 -20.39
N SER A 389 -0.44 -30.33 -20.08
CA SER A 389 0.32 -31.14 -19.14
C SER A 389 1.74 -31.42 -19.66
N LEU A 390 2.67 -31.74 -18.75
CA LEU A 390 4.08 -32.02 -19.05
C LEU A 390 4.85 -30.85 -19.68
N SER A 391 4.26 -29.64 -19.69
CA SER A 391 4.98 -28.40 -20.00
C SER A 391 6.08 -28.18 -18.98
N PHE A 392 7.17 -27.53 -19.41
CA PHE A 392 8.40 -27.47 -18.64
C PHE A 392 9.07 -26.10 -18.81
N LEU A 393 9.48 -25.49 -17.69
CA LEU A 393 10.18 -24.21 -17.69
C LEU A 393 11.35 -24.26 -16.71
N GLN A 394 12.54 -23.85 -17.16
CA GLN A 394 13.72 -23.67 -16.31
C GLN A 394 14.20 -22.23 -16.37
N LEU A 395 14.27 -21.61 -15.19
CA LEU A 395 14.70 -20.23 -15.01
C LEU A 395 15.99 -20.22 -14.20
N ARG A 396 17.06 -19.64 -14.73
CA ARG A 396 18.27 -19.32 -13.97
C ARG A 396 18.05 -18.03 -13.20
N ILE A 397 18.47 -18.01 -11.95
CA ILE A 397 18.57 -16.81 -11.13
C ILE A 397 19.95 -16.72 -10.47
N TYR A 398 20.35 -15.50 -10.11
CA TYR A 398 21.52 -15.28 -9.28
C TYR A 398 21.08 -14.81 -7.89
N VAL A 399 21.53 -15.54 -6.86
CA VAL A 399 21.34 -15.20 -5.45
C VAL A 399 22.60 -14.51 -4.96
N PRO A 400 22.56 -13.20 -4.62
CA PRO A 400 23.76 -12.46 -4.26
C PRO A 400 24.20 -12.73 -2.82
N LEU A 401 25.52 -12.70 -2.63
CA LEU A 401 26.14 -12.60 -1.30
C LEU A 401 25.84 -11.21 -0.70
N ILE A 402 25.46 -11.16 0.58
CA ILE A 402 25.46 -9.91 1.34
C ILE A 402 26.69 -9.87 2.22
N SER A 403 27.53 -8.86 1.99
CA SER A 403 28.77 -8.61 2.75
C SER A 403 28.53 -8.14 4.17
N ASP A 404 27.42 -7.44 4.42
CA ASP A 404 27.24 -6.60 5.62
C ASP A 404 26.59 -7.35 6.79
N ASP A 405 26.31 -8.65 6.66
CA ASP A 405 25.59 -9.43 7.67
C ASP A 405 26.21 -10.83 7.82
N SER A 406 27.14 -10.97 8.79
CA SER A 406 27.87 -12.21 9.05
C SER A 406 26.98 -13.38 9.47
N SER A 407 25.70 -13.14 9.75
CA SER A 407 24.72 -14.16 10.15
C SER A 407 23.75 -14.58 9.04
N PHE A 408 23.61 -13.79 7.96
CA PHE A 408 22.55 -14.00 6.95
C PHE A 408 23.07 -13.94 5.50
N HIS A 409 24.13 -14.70 5.19
CA HIS A 409 24.60 -14.86 3.80
C HIS A 409 23.65 -15.65 2.89
N LYS A 410 22.68 -16.36 3.48
CA LYS A 410 21.72 -17.20 2.77
C LYS A 410 20.40 -16.47 2.53
N ARG A 411 19.63 -16.92 1.53
CA ARG A 411 18.37 -16.28 1.09
C ARG A 411 17.22 -17.28 1.00
N SER A 412 15.98 -16.79 0.94
CA SER A 412 14.84 -17.62 0.51
C SER A 412 14.54 -17.40 -0.96
N VAL A 413 13.95 -18.40 -1.62
CA VAL A 413 13.45 -18.31 -2.99
C VAL A 413 11.97 -18.67 -2.99
N THR A 414 11.14 -17.76 -3.50
CA THR A 414 9.69 -17.94 -3.59
C THR A 414 9.23 -17.70 -5.02
N VAL A 415 8.29 -18.53 -5.50
CA VAL A 415 7.62 -18.37 -6.80
C VAL A 415 6.17 -17.96 -6.57
N LEU A 416 5.74 -16.90 -7.25
CA LEU A 416 4.33 -16.57 -7.39
C LEU A 416 3.79 -17.30 -8.62
N ALA A 417 2.76 -18.11 -8.41
CA ALA A 417 2.02 -18.73 -9.50
C ALA A 417 0.54 -18.41 -9.43
N ARG A 418 -0.09 -18.39 -10.60
CA ARG A 418 -1.53 -18.28 -10.78
C ARG A 418 -2.00 -19.47 -11.62
N HIS A 419 -3.08 -20.11 -11.20
CA HIS A 419 -3.59 -21.32 -11.86
C HIS A 419 -5.11 -21.40 -11.75
N GLU A 420 -5.74 -22.18 -12.62
CA GLU A 420 -7.17 -22.44 -12.57
C GLU A 420 -7.50 -23.68 -11.72
N LYS A 421 -8.80 -23.94 -11.52
CA LYS A 421 -9.27 -25.05 -10.68
C LYS A 421 -8.83 -26.40 -11.23
N GLY A 422 -8.35 -27.28 -10.35
CA GLY A 422 -8.05 -28.68 -10.68
C GLY A 422 -6.66 -28.90 -11.26
N GLU A 423 -5.93 -27.81 -11.50
CA GLU A 423 -4.58 -27.82 -12.02
C GLU A 423 -3.55 -28.23 -10.97
N ALA A 424 -2.44 -28.78 -11.48
CA ALA A 424 -1.32 -29.17 -10.64
C ALA A 424 0.01 -28.93 -11.37
N ALA A 425 1.01 -28.50 -10.62
CA ALA A 425 2.38 -28.31 -11.10
C ALA A 425 3.38 -28.74 -10.03
N ALA A 426 4.57 -29.14 -10.44
CA ALA A 426 5.70 -29.41 -9.58
C ALA A 426 6.72 -28.29 -9.75
N ILE A 427 7.19 -27.71 -8.64
CA ILE A 427 8.24 -26.68 -8.63
C ILE A 427 9.37 -27.09 -7.69
N TRP A 428 10.62 -26.92 -8.12
CA TRP A 428 11.79 -27.13 -7.29
C TRP A 428 12.94 -26.19 -7.65
N LEU A 429 13.89 -26.03 -6.72
CA LEU A 429 15.15 -25.32 -6.92
C LEU A 429 16.29 -26.33 -7.02
N ASP A 430 17.08 -26.26 -8.10
CA ASP A 430 18.26 -27.07 -8.44
C ASP A 430 18.02 -28.59 -8.54
N SER A 431 17.62 -29.23 -7.44
CA SER A 431 17.37 -30.66 -7.34
C SER A 431 15.92 -30.98 -7.03
N LYS A 432 15.41 -32.05 -7.62
CA LYS A 432 14.04 -32.56 -7.37
C LYS A 432 13.80 -33.04 -5.93
N LYS A 433 14.85 -33.16 -5.10
CA LYS A 433 14.74 -33.64 -3.70
C LYS A 433 13.73 -32.83 -2.88
N ASN A 434 13.61 -31.52 -3.14
CA ASN A 434 12.72 -30.61 -2.40
C ASN A 434 11.57 -30.10 -3.29
N THR A 435 10.95 -31.00 -4.06
CA THR A 435 9.85 -30.62 -4.96
C THR A 435 8.60 -30.24 -4.17
N ILE A 436 8.06 -29.06 -4.44
CA ILE A 436 6.73 -28.64 -4.01
C ILE A 436 5.73 -29.05 -5.09
N THR A 437 4.71 -29.81 -4.69
CA THR A 437 3.57 -30.12 -5.56
C THR A 437 2.43 -29.15 -5.27
N ILE A 438 2.04 -28.44 -6.30
CA ILE A 438 0.91 -27.51 -6.31
C ILE A 438 -0.33 -28.28 -6.73
N LYS A 439 -1.41 -28.12 -5.98
CA LYS A 439 -2.76 -28.55 -6.36
C LYS A 439 -3.72 -27.38 -6.12
N SER A 440 -4.59 -27.11 -7.08
CA SER A 440 -5.61 -26.07 -6.97
C SER A 440 -6.99 -26.68 -6.76
N ASP A 441 -7.62 -26.37 -5.63
CA ASP A 441 -9.05 -26.66 -5.39
C ASP A 441 -9.93 -25.40 -5.53
N SER A 442 -9.32 -24.25 -5.81
CA SER A 442 -9.99 -22.94 -5.90
C SER A 442 -10.80 -22.79 -7.18
N ASN A 443 -12.04 -22.30 -7.07
CA ASN A 443 -12.88 -21.93 -8.22
C ASN A 443 -12.46 -20.61 -8.91
N TYR A 444 -11.41 -19.95 -8.42
CA TYR A 444 -10.93 -18.66 -8.93
C TYR A 444 -9.43 -18.74 -9.24
N ASN A 445 -9.00 -17.96 -10.23
CA ASN A 445 -7.58 -17.79 -10.55
C ASN A 445 -6.93 -16.96 -9.43
N VAL A 446 -6.32 -17.61 -8.45
CA VAL A 446 -5.74 -16.97 -7.27
C VAL A 446 -4.22 -16.93 -7.38
N ASP A 447 -3.65 -15.78 -7.00
CA ASP A 447 -2.21 -15.59 -6.82
C ASP A 447 -1.75 -16.37 -5.59
N ARG A 448 -0.85 -17.34 -5.76
CA ARG A 448 -0.31 -18.16 -4.66
C ARG A 448 1.21 -18.13 -4.62
N TYR A 449 1.74 -18.02 -3.41
CA TYR A 449 3.16 -17.87 -3.13
C TYR A 449 3.72 -19.20 -2.62
N TYR A 450 4.74 -19.73 -3.30
CA TYR A 450 5.39 -20.99 -2.95
C TYR A 450 6.85 -20.73 -2.61
N THR A 451 7.20 -20.77 -1.33
CA THR A 451 8.61 -20.72 -0.91
C THR A 451 9.25 -22.08 -1.17
N ILE A 452 9.97 -22.19 -2.27
CA ILE A 452 10.53 -23.46 -2.79
C ILE A 452 11.85 -23.84 -2.13
N ALA A 453 12.54 -22.87 -1.53
CA ALA A 453 13.72 -23.12 -0.72
C ALA A 453 13.94 -21.98 0.28
N THR A 454 14.40 -22.33 1.48
CA THR A 454 14.93 -21.40 2.48
C THR A 454 16.42 -21.61 2.61
N ARG A 455 17.13 -20.60 3.11
CA ARG A 455 18.56 -20.70 3.42
C ARG A 455 19.42 -21.18 2.23
N VAL A 456 19.10 -20.69 1.03
CA VAL A 456 19.82 -20.89 -0.23
C VAL A 456 21.15 -20.16 -0.19
N ASP A 457 22.23 -20.84 -0.56
CA ASP A 457 23.57 -20.26 -0.64
C ASP A 457 23.69 -19.25 -1.79
N PRO A 458 24.64 -18.30 -1.74
CA PRO A 458 24.91 -17.41 -2.86
C PRO A 458 25.39 -18.17 -4.10
N GLY A 459 24.96 -17.72 -5.28
CA GLY A 459 25.36 -18.34 -6.56
C GLY A 459 24.25 -18.37 -7.59
N TYR A 460 24.49 -19.11 -8.66
CA TYR A 460 23.48 -19.38 -9.68
C TYR A 460 22.66 -20.60 -9.30
N HIS A 461 21.33 -20.45 -9.40
CA HIS A 461 20.37 -21.51 -9.13
C HIS A 461 19.39 -21.63 -10.28
N THR A 462 18.80 -22.82 -10.43
CA THR A 462 17.80 -23.10 -11.46
C THR A 462 16.47 -23.46 -10.81
N ILE A 463 15.47 -22.60 -11.03
CA ILE A 463 14.08 -22.89 -10.71
C ILE A 463 13.51 -23.72 -11.85
N THR A 464 12.92 -24.86 -11.54
CA THR A 464 12.23 -25.68 -12.54
C THR A 464 10.75 -25.80 -12.20
N VAL A 465 9.91 -25.61 -13.20
CA VAL A 465 8.45 -25.76 -13.14
C VAL A 465 8.02 -26.81 -14.16
N ARG A 466 7.19 -27.75 -13.72
CA ARG A 466 6.58 -28.76 -14.60
C ARG A 466 5.08 -28.84 -14.36
N THR A 467 4.27 -28.65 -15.40
CA THR A 467 2.82 -28.87 -15.28
C THR A 467 2.52 -30.37 -15.24
N VAL A 468 1.57 -30.76 -14.40
CA VAL A 468 1.18 -32.16 -14.18
C VAL A 468 -0.19 -32.43 -14.82
N ARG A 469 -1.07 -31.44 -14.84
CA ARG A 469 -2.41 -31.52 -15.46
C ARG A 469 -2.57 -30.42 -16.49
N GLU A 470 -3.52 -30.60 -17.39
CA GLU A 470 -3.94 -29.57 -18.34
C GLU A 470 -4.70 -28.45 -17.63
N GLY A 471 -4.62 -27.25 -18.19
CA GLY A 471 -5.11 -25.99 -17.60
C GLY A 471 -4.05 -24.90 -17.62
N MET A 472 -4.47 -23.64 -17.50
CA MET A 472 -3.62 -22.45 -17.51
C MET A 472 -2.83 -22.31 -16.20
N PHE A 473 -1.56 -22.69 -16.23
CA PHE A 473 -0.60 -22.43 -15.16
C PHE A 473 0.33 -21.28 -15.53
N MET A 474 0.35 -20.22 -14.73
CA MET A 474 1.18 -19.03 -14.91
C MET A 474 2.24 -18.92 -13.81
N VAL A 475 3.51 -18.79 -14.19
CA VAL A 475 4.59 -18.30 -13.31
C VAL A 475 4.62 -16.78 -13.41
N ALA A 476 4.09 -16.09 -12.42
CA ALA A 476 3.86 -14.64 -12.47
C ALA A 476 4.99 -13.82 -11.83
N ALA A 477 5.74 -14.37 -10.87
CA ALA A 477 6.90 -13.70 -10.29
C ALA A 477 7.87 -14.66 -9.60
N VAL A 478 9.11 -14.21 -9.41
CA VAL A 478 10.16 -14.89 -8.65
C VAL A 478 10.74 -13.89 -7.64
N PHE A 479 10.90 -14.34 -6.40
CA PHE A 479 11.37 -13.54 -5.28
C PHE A 479 12.60 -14.15 -4.64
N VAL A 480 13.58 -13.32 -4.29
CA VAL A 480 14.72 -13.69 -3.44
C VAL A 480 14.71 -12.82 -2.18
N GLY A 481 14.57 -13.44 -1.02
CA GLY A 481 14.25 -12.76 0.24
C GLY A 481 15.16 -13.13 1.40
N ALA A 482 14.76 -12.70 2.61
CA ALA A 482 15.42 -13.09 3.85
C ALA A 482 15.39 -14.62 4.03
N PRO A 483 16.44 -15.23 4.62
CA PRO A 483 16.65 -16.68 4.60
C PRO A 483 15.49 -17.52 5.12
N ASP A 484 14.79 -17.02 6.13
CA ASP A 484 13.66 -17.70 6.79
C ASP A 484 12.30 -17.13 6.39
N PHE A 485 12.25 -16.27 5.36
CA PHE A 485 11.00 -15.68 4.90
C PHE A 485 10.22 -16.70 4.09
N GLN A 486 9.14 -17.20 4.67
CA GLN A 486 8.24 -18.17 4.06
C GLN A 486 6.88 -17.52 3.73
N ALA A 487 6.33 -17.89 2.58
CA ALA A 487 4.93 -17.66 2.28
C ALA A 487 4.05 -18.42 3.28
N VAL A 488 3.12 -17.71 3.92
CA VAL A 488 2.13 -18.33 4.79
C VAL A 488 1.10 -19.04 3.91
N PRO A 489 0.74 -20.30 4.18
CA PRO A 489 -0.34 -20.98 3.48
C PRO A 489 -1.64 -20.18 3.56
N ASP A 490 -2.40 -20.16 2.47
CA ASP A 490 -3.70 -19.48 2.42
C ASP A 490 -4.65 -20.11 3.46
N ILE A 491 -5.17 -19.29 4.38
CA ILE A 491 -6.14 -19.73 5.41
C ILE A 491 -7.46 -20.13 4.75
N ALA A 492 -7.78 -19.58 3.57
CA ALA A 492 -9.00 -19.92 2.85
C ALA A 492 -9.03 -21.39 2.37
N ASP A 493 -7.87 -21.98 2.08
CA ASP A 493 -7.76 -23.41 1.74
C ASP A 493 -7.83 -24.31 3.00
N GLN A 494 -7.48 -23.79 4.18
CA GLN A 494 -7.45 -24.57 5.41
C GLN A 494 -8.79 -24.64 6.14
N ASN A 495 -9.73 -23.69 5.92
CA ASN A 495 -11.05 -23.72 6.56
C ASN A 495 -12.13 -23.03 5.72
N SER A 496 -12.85 -23.82 4.91
CA SER A 496 -14.13 -23.38 4.31
C SER A 496 -15.22 -23.06 5.36
N SER A 497 -15.03 -23.53 6.60
CA SER A 497 -15.87 -23.27 7.77
C SER A 497 -15.62 -21.89 8.43
N MET A 498 -14.47 -21.24 8.20
CA MET A 498 -14.16 -19.94 8.82
C MET A 498 -15.10 -18.83 8.32
N TRP A 499 -15.67 -19.02 7.13
CA TRP A 499 -16.67 -18.14 6.50
C TRP A 499 -18.12 -18.55 6.80
N GLN A 500 -18.33 -19.71 7.46
CA GLN A 500 -19.63 -20.29 7.78
C GLN A 500 -19.69 -20.66 9.27
N GLY A 501 -19.83 -19.66 10.14
CA GLY A 501 -20.44 -19.84 11.45
C GLY A 501 -19.69 -20.75 12.43
N SER A 502 -18.53 -20.32 12.91
CA SER A 502 -18.04 -20.49 14.29
C SER A 502 -16.63 -19.90 14.32
N GLY A 503 -16.46 -18.77 15.02
CA GLY A 503 -15.17 -18.09 15.07
C GLY A 503 -14.08 -19.00 15.67
N PRO A 504 -12.87 -19.03 15.11
CA PRO A 504 -11.77 -19.77 15.72
C PRO A 504 -11.37 -19.13 17.05
N ASN A 505 -10.87 -19.94 17.98
CA ASN A 505 -10.27 -19.46 19.22
C ASN A 505 -8.91 -18.81 18.88
N TYR A 506 -8.92 -17.50 18.66
CA TYR A 506 -7.76 -16.71 18.19
C TYR A 506 -6.52 -16.85 19.10
N ALA A 507 -6.67 -17.33 20.34
CA ALA A 507 -5.55 -17.59 21.26
C ALA A 507 -4.63 -18.75 20.84
N GLU A 508 -5.08 -19.70 20.01
CA GLU A 508 -4.23 -20.82 19.55
C GLU A 508 -3.35 -20.47 18.34
N ILE A 509 -3.80 -19.56 17.47
CA ILE A 509 -3.02 -19.13 16.29
C ILE A 509 -1.75 -18.37 16.73
N PHE A 510 -1.83 -17.59 17.81
CA PHE A 510 -0.67 -16.88 18.38
C PHE A 510 0.35 -17.79 19.09
N LYS A 511 0.02 -19.06 19.40
CA LYS A 511 0.96 -19.99 20.04
C LYS A 511 1.79 -20.81 19.04
N ARG A 512 1.44 -20.81 17.75
CA ARG A 512 2.10 -21.62 16.70
C ARG A 512 2.94 -20.81 15.70
N SER A 513 3.05 -19.49 15.87
CA SER A 513 3.89 -18.56 15.08
C SER A 513 4.90 -17.85 15.95
#